data_AF-A0A5J4PRH5-F1
#
_entry.id   AF-A0A5J4PRH5-F1
#
_cell.length_a   1.000
_cell.length_b   1.000
_cell.length_c   1.000
_cell.angle_alpha   90.00
_cell.angle_beta   90.00
_cell.angle_gamma   90.00
#
_symmetry.space_group_name_H-M   'P 1'
#
loop_
_entity.id
_entity.type
_entity.pdbx_description
1 polymer ?
#
loop_
_entity_poly.entity_id
_entity_poly.type
_entity_poly.pdbx_seq_one_letter_code
_entity_poly.pdbx_strand_id
1 'polypeptide(L)'
;DDATVDMAVINNNFATKAGLLLKDGIIKEEKDSPYVNVIVARENNKDEEKIKKFVQAYQSEEVIETAEREFKGGAIAGWVEN
;
A
#
# COMPACT_ATOMS: atom_id res chain seq x y z
N ASP A 1 23.27 -21.53 -5.19
CA ASP A 1 22.49 -21.74 -3.96
C ASP A 1 23.06 -20.85 -2.87
N ASP A 2 22.61 -19.59 -2.84
CA ASP A 2 22.99 -18.61 -1.82
C ASP A 2 21.71 -18.20 -1.10
N ALA A 3 21.18 -19.13 -0.30
CA ALA A 3 19.83 -19.08 0.24
C ALA A 3 19.82 -19.13 1.77
N THR A 4 20.77 -18.45 2.42
CA THR A 4 20.77 -18.36 3.88
C THR A 4 20.96 -16.92 4.32
N VAL A 5 19.85 -16.19 4.40
CA VAL A 5 19.74 -15.00 5.22
C VAL A 5 18.93 -15.36 6.46
N ASP A 6 19.39 -14.96 7.64
CA ASP A 6 18.69 -15.24 8.90
C ASP A 6 17.37 -14.45 8.99
N MET A 7 17.31 -13.29 8.34
CA MET A 7 16.11 -12.44 8.25
C MET A 7 16.16 -11.57 6.99
N ALA A 8 15.00 -11.29 6.41
CA ALA A 8 14.83 -10.34 5.32
C ALA A 8 13.71 -9.34 5.63
N VAL A 9 13.92 -8.08 5.24
CA VAL A 9 12.87 -7.05 5.27
C VAL A 9 12.33 -6.91 3.86
N ILE A 10 11.05 -7.23 3.68
CA ILE A 10 10.42 -7.33 2.35
C ILE A 10 9.22 -6.38 2.33
N ASN A 11 9.12 -5.55 1.28
CA ASN A 11 7.93 -4.71 1.09
C ASN A 11 6.70 -5.57 0.78
N ASN A 12 5.54 -5.19 1.32
CA ASN A 12 4.28 -5.92 1.18
C ASN A 12 3.94 -6.25 -0.29
N ASN A 13 4.21 -5.33 -1.23
CA ASN A 13 3.90 -5.52 -2.64
C ASN A 13 4.67 -6.70 -3.30
N PHE A 14 5.83 -7.06 -2.78
CA PHE A 14 6.63 -8.21 -3.21
C PHE A 14 6.27 -9.46 -2.42
N ALA A 15 6.06 -9.32 -1.10
CA ALA A 15 5.69 -10.41 -0.22
C ALA A 15 4.39 -11.09 -0.69
N THR A 16 3.34 -10.31 -0.98
CA THR A 16 2.05 -10.85 -1.44
C THR A 16 2.18 -11.62 -2.76
N LYS A 17 3.03 -11.17 -3.69
CA LYS A 17 3.28 -11.88 -4.96
C LYS A 17 4.01 -13.20 -4.75
N ALA A 18 4.82 -13.30 -3.71
CA ALA A 18 5.49 -14.53 -3.29
C ALA A 18 4.57 -15.43 -2.44
N GLY A 19 3.30 -15.07 -2.24
CA GLY A 19 2.33 -15.81 -1.43
C GLY A 19 2.48 -15.61 0.07
N LEU A 20 3.29 -14.64 0.50
CA LEU A 20 3.47 -14.27 1.91
C LEU A 20 2.49 -13.18 2.32
N LEU A 21 1.93 -13.31 3.52
CA LEU A 21 1.00 -12.36 4.14
C LEU A 21 1.63 -11.77 5.42
N LEU A 22 1.06 -10.68 5.93
CA LEU A 22 1.55 -10.04 7.17
C LEU A 22 1.60 -10.99 8.37
N LYS A 23 0.71 -11.99 8.42
CA LYS A 23 0.68 -13.01 9.47
C LYS A 23 1.89 -13.96 9.44
N ASP A 24 2.60 -14.02 8.32
CA ASP A 24 3.79 -14.86 8.14
C ASP A 24 5.07 -14.12 8.57
N GLY A 25 4.97 -12.81 8.83
CA GLY A 25 6.08 -11.98 9.31
C GLY A 25 6.31 -12.11 10.81
N ILE A 26 7.59 -12.14 11.21
CA ILE A 26 8.01 -12.15 12.63
C ILE A 26 7.84 -10.75 13.25
N ILE A 27 8.13 -9.71 12.46
CA ILE A 27 7.98 -8.30 12.82
C ILE A 27 7.19 -7.63 11.69
N LYS A 28 6.27 -6.74 12.07
CA LYS A 28 5.49 -5.92 11.15
C LYS A 28 5.51 -4.47 11.64
N GLU A 29 5.49 -3.53 10.71
CA GLU A 29 5.30 -2.13 11.04
C GLU A 29 3.88 -1.90 11.56
N GLU A 30 3.75 -0.95 12.50
CA GLU A 30 2.46 -0.48 12.99
C GLU A 30 1.73 0.33 11.90
N LYS A 31 0.41 0.46 12.05
CA LYS A 31 -0.42 1.21 11.09
C LYS A 31 -0.04 2.69 11.01
N ASP A 32 0.39 3.26 12.14
CA ASP A 32 0.86 4.63 12.23
C ASP A 32 2.35 4.67 11.82
N SER A 33 2.59 5.07 10.57
CA SER A 33 3.91 5.00 9.94
C SER A 33 4.08 6.12 8.91
N PRO A 34 5.28 6.70 8.75
CA PRO A 34 5.54 7.75 7.76
C PRO A 34 5.58 7.26 6.30
N TYR A 35 5.32 5.97 6.04
CA TYR A 35 5.51 5.34 4.72
C TYR A 35 4.23 5.19 3.89
N VAL A 36 3.30 6.16 3.99
CA VAL A 36 2.12 6.19 3.13
C VAL A 36 2.52 6.31 1.65
N ASN A 37 2.01 5.41 0.81
CA ASN A 37 2.16 5.52 -0.64
C ASN A 37 1.34 6.72 -1.15
N VAL A 38 1.96 7.58 -1.96
CA VAL A 38 1.34 8.82 -2.46
C VAL A 38 1.11 8.79 -3.97
N ILE A 39 0.02 9.42 -4.41
CA ILE A 39 -0.22 9.72 -5.82
C ILE A 39 0.63 10.95 -6.18
N VAL A 40 1.46 10.83 -7.21
CA VAL A 40 2.36 11.90 -7.66
C VAL A 40 2.01 12.33 -9.08
N ALA A 41 1.98 13.64 -9.32
CA ALA A 41 1.81 14.26 -10.63
C ALA A 41 3.02 15.16 -10.95
N ARG A 42 3.16 15.60 -12.20
CA ARG A 42 4.17 16.60 -12.57
C ARG A 42 3.72 17.97 -12.10
N GLU A 43 4.69 18.84 -11.81
CA GLU A 43 4.39 20.19 -11.30
C GLU A 43 3.45 20.98 -12.22
N ASN A 44 3.62 20.85 -13.53
CA ASN A 44 2.81 21.57 -14.51
C ASN A 44 1.42 20.97 -14.77
N ASN A 45 1.07 19.83 -14.15
CA ASN A 45 -0.22 19.17 -14.38
C ASN A 45 -0.94 18.67 -13.13
N LYS A 46 -0.37 18.88 -11.94
CA LYS A 46 -0.95 18.44 -10.67
C LYS A 46 -2.37 18.97 -10.43
N ASP A 47 -2.69 20.15 -10.98
CA ASP A 47 -3.98 20.82 -10.81
C ASP A 47 -4.99 20.53 -11.93
N GLU A 48 -4.64 19.70 -12.92
CA GLU A 48 -5.57 19.32 -13.98
C GLU A 48 -6.78 18.56 -13.42
N GLU A 49 -7.98 18.84 -13.95
CA GLU A 49 -9.24 18.20 -13.51
C GLU A 49 -9.21 16.67 -13.58
N LYS A 50 -8.50 16.10 -14.56
CA LYS A 50 -8.35 14.63 -14.65
C LYS A 50 -7.60 14.04 -13.45
N ILE A 51 -6.62 14.77 -12.90
CA ILE A 51 -5.83 14.32 -11.74
C ILE A 51 -6.71 14.36 -10.49
N LYS A 52 -7.45 15.45 -10.29
CA LYS A 52 -8.41 15.59 -9.17
C LYS A 52 -9.46 14.48 -9.20
N LYS A 53 -10.05 14.21 -10.38
CA LYS A 53 -11.02 13.12 -10.56
C LYS A 53 -10.42 11.75 -10.27
N PHE A 54 -9.18 11.51 -10.66
CA PHE A 54 -8.47 10.27 -10.35
C PHE A 54 -8.28 10.09 -8.84
N VAL A 55 -7.80 11.13 -8.13
CA VAL A 55 -7.62 11.09 -6.68
C VAL A 55 -8.96 10.82 -5.98
N GLN A 56 -10.03 11.51 -6.37
CA GLN A 56 -11.38 11.29 -5.82
C GLN A 56 -11.88 9.86 -6.05
N ALA A 57 -11.69 9.31 -7.25
CA ALA A 57 -12.09 7.95 -7.57
C ALA A 57 -11.26 6.91 -6.77
N TYR A 58 -9.96 7.14 -6.63
CA TYR A 58 -9.07 6.27 -5.85
C TYR A 58 -9.41 6.30 -4.35
N GLN A 59 -9.77 7.47 -3.81
CA GLN A 59 -10.12 7.67 -2.41
C GLN A 59 -11.59 7.37 -2.12
N SER A 60 -12.11 6.27 -2.65
CA SER A 60 -13.51 5.86 -2.51
C SER A 60 -13.68 4.62 -1.62
N GLU A 61 -14.87 4.43 -1.05
CA GLU A 61 -15.21 3.23 -0.27
C GLU A 61 -15.01 1.94 -1.08
N GLU A 62 -15.38 1.94 -2.35
CA GLU A 62 -15.22 0.79 -3.25
C GLU A 62 -13.75 0.35 -3.38
N VAL A 63 -12.81 1.30 -3.42
CA VAL A 63 -11.37 0.99 -3.46
C VAL A 63 -10.88 0.48 -2.11
N ILE A 64 -11.39 0.99 -1.00
CA ILE A 64 -11.07 0.49 0.35
C ILE A 64 -11.53 -0.96 0.51
N GLU A 65 -12.78 -1.25 0.14
CA GLU A 65 -13.35 -2.60 0.19
C GLU A 65 -12.60 -3.57 -0.73
N THR A 66 -12.24 -3.12 -1.93
CA THR A 66 -11.44 -3.90 -2.85
C THR A 66 -10.05 -4.18 -2.29
N ALA A 67 -9.39 -3.18 -1.71
CA ALA A 67 -8.08 -3.36 -1.10
C ALA A 67 -8.12 -4.37 0.05
N GLU A 68 -9.16 -4.34 0.89
CA GLU A 68 -9.32 -5.32 1.97
C GLU A 68 -9.47 -6.75 1.42
N ARG A 69 -10.26 -6.94 0.35
CA ARG A 69 -10.44 -8.25 -0.28
C ARG A 69 -9.16 -8.79 -0.92
N GLU A 70 -8.47 -7.95 -1.68
CA GLU A 70 -7.30 -8.36 -2.46
C GLU A 70 -6.05 -8.52 -1.57
N PHE A 71 -5.85 -7.62 -0.61
CA PHE A 71 -4.63 -7.57 0.21
C PHE A 71 -4.80 -8.17 1.61
N LYS A 72 -6.03 -8.48 2.06
CA LYS A 72 -6.32 -9.16 3.32
C LYS A 72 -5.65 -8.49 4.53
N GLY A 73 -5.83 -7.17 4.64
CA GLY A 73 -5.16 -6.32 5.64
C GLY A 73 -3.69 -5.98 5.36
N GLY A 74 -3.13 -6.44 4.23
CA GLY A 74 -1.76 -6.12 3.77
C GLY A 74 -1.59 -4.71 3.20
N ALA A 75 -2.70 -4.00 2.97
CA ALA A 75 -2.75 -2.61 2.54
C ALA A 75 -3.81 -1.87 3.35
N ILE A 76 -3.52 -0.62 3.72
CA ILE A 76 -4.39 0.24 4.52
C ILE A 76 -4.51 1.59 3.79
N ALA A 77 -5.70 2.19 3.81
CA ALA A 77 -5.94 3.49 3.20
C ALA A 77 -5.18 4.59 3.95
N GLY A 78 -4.32 5.33 3.23
CA GLY A 78 -3.47 6.37 3.82
C GLY A 78 -4.11 7.77 3.91
N TRP A 79 -5.39 7.90 3.59
CA TRP A 79 -6.14 9.17 3.58
C TRP A 79 -7.32 9.20 4.55
N VAL A 80 -7.55 8.11 5.28
CA VAL A 80 -8.55 8.03 6.35
C VAL A 80 -7.84 8.40 7.65
N GLU A 81 -8.38 9.35 8.42
CA GLU A 81 -7.86 9.65 9.75
C GLU A 81 -8.00 8.40 10.64
N ASN A 82 -6.93 8.05 11.36
CA ASN A 82 -6.93 6.95 12.33
C ASN A 82 -7.65 7.33 13.63
#